data_AF-A0A1Y1S5X4-F1
#
_entry.id   AF-A0A1Y1S5X4-F1
#
_cell.length_a   1.000
_cell.length_b   1.000
_cell.length_c   1.000
_cell.angle_alpha   90.00
_cell.angle_beta   90.00
_cell.angle_gamma   90.00
#
_symmetry.space_group_name_H-M   'P 1'
#
loop_
_entity.id
_entity.type
_entity.pdbx_description
1 polymer ?
#
loop_
_entity_poly.entity_id
_entity_poly.type
_entity_poly.pdbx_seq_one_letter_code
_entity_poly.pdbx_strand_id
1 'polypeptide(L)'
;MLNNNQIAVIDTCAILKRVDVGTIDVYTTEGVDNELRDKESREIIGQKYVNLKVRNPSEESIRKIREFLIDKKSNLSCVDIELVALFYEIHREVEEENGQDEWITAENYRKIKNVVMHTDDNGIRGVLDGLGLQESGLSDKYYKYRCFTCFRIYEDDIDFCKSCGYKTITRVGFIIKNGTEVMCLKKGYEQKEKKICDKNGNEIGCEDTVEYKKYIKHKKSKKYLS
;
A
#
# COMPACT_ATOMS: atom_id res chain seq x y z
N MET A 1 15.95 22.05 -4.16
CA MET A 1 16.13 22.61 -2.80
C MET A 1 14.81 22.37 -2.09
N LEU A 2 14.79 21.51 -1.08
CA LEU A 2 13.58 21.31 -0.28
C LEU A 2 13.31 22.58 0.51
N ASN A 3 12.06 23.04 0.52
CA ASN A 3 11.68 24.20 1.32
C ASN A 3 11.66 23.78 2.80
N ASN A 4 12.10 24.65 3.71
CA ASN A 4 12.02 24.42 5.17
C ASN A 4 10.59 24.20 5.70
N ASN A 5 9.59 24.31 4.84
CA ASN A 5 8.17 24.13 5.15
C ASN A 5 7.62 22.78 4.67
N GLN A 6 8.49 21.78 4.51
CA GLN A 6 8.09 20.42 4.19
C GLN A 6 8.28 19.51 5.39
N ILE A 7 7.43 18.49 5.48
CA ILE A 7 7.58 17.35 6.38
C ILE A 7 7.67 16.11 5.50
N ALA A 8 8.62 15.23 5.79
CA ALA A 8 8.80 14.00 5.04
C ALA A 8 8.36 12.77 5.84
N VAL A 9 7.71 11.82 5.17
CA VAL A 9 7.56 10.44 5.65
C VAL A 9 8.33 9.54 4.72
N ILE A 10 9.20 8.69 5.28
CA ILE A 10 10.15 7.89 4.49
C ILE A 10 9.97 6.38 4.74
N ASP A 11 10.12 5.61 3.66
CA ASP A 11 10.20 4.15 3.71
C ASP A 11 11.65 3.65 3.73
N THR A 12 11.81 2.33 3.90
CA THR A 12 13.10 1.63 3.82
C THR A 12 13.84 1.96 2.51
N CYS A 13 13.12 2.03 1.39
CA CYS A 13 13.70 2.30 0.08
C CYS A 13 14.31 3.70 -0.02
N ALA A 14 13.67 4.72 0.52
CA ALA A 14 14.14 6.10 0.53
C ALA A 14 15.44 6.24 1.32
N ILE A 15 15.56 5.52 2.46
CA ILE A 15 16.77 5.49 3.29
C ILE A 15 17.91 4.81 2.55
N LEU A 16 17.66 3.64 1.96
CA LEU A 16 18.66 2.90 1.17
C LEU A 16 19.16 3.71 -0.04
N LYS A 17 18.27 4.49 -0.68
CA LYS A 17 18.62 5.39 -1.79
C LYS A 17 19.22 6.72 -1.35
N ARG A 18 19.33 6.94 -0.03
CA ARG A 18 19.93 8.14 0.57
C ARG A 18 19.28 9.42 0.06
N VAL A 19 17.94 9.43 -0.05
CA VAL A 19 17.16 10.60 -0.47
C VAL A 19 17.57 11.79 0.38
N ASP A 20 17.94 12.90 -0.28
CA ASP A 20 18.28 14.13 0.41
C ASP A 20 17.01 14.81 0.91
N VAL A 21 16.87 14.87 2.22
CA VAL A 21 15.75 15.51 2.94
C VAL A 21 16.17 16.84 3.59
N GLY A 22 17.46 17.23 3.49
CA GLY A 22 17.98 18.41 4.14
C GLY A 22 17.77 18.39 5.66
N THR A 23 17.24 19.48 6.22
CA THR A 23 17.01 19.68 7.66
C THR A 23 15.54 19.65 8.06
N ILE A 24 14.67 19.12 7.20
CA ILE A 24 13.23 19.06 7.48
C ILE A 24 12.91 18.01 8.56
N ASP A 25 11.72 18.09 9.15
CA ASP A 25 11.23 17.02 10.02
C ASP A 25 10.92 15.77 9.19
N VAL A 26 11.41 14.62 9.67
CA VAL A 26 11.26 13.35 8.95
C VAL A 26 10.62 12.33 9.89
N TYR A 27 9.65 11.57 9.39
CA TYR A 27 8.95 10.54 10.16
C TYR A 27 9.07 9.18 9.50
N THR A 28 9.12 8.14 10.33
CA THR A 28 9.01 6.74 9.92
C THR A 28 8.36 5.92 11.02
N THR A 29 7.97 4.68 10.73
CA THR A 29 7.36 3.76 11.71
C THR A 29 8.41 2.89 12.38
N GLU A 30 8.08 2.33 13.55
CA GLU A 30 8.95 1.33 14.18
C GLU A 30 9.11 0.08 13.29
N GLY A 31 8.10 -0.28 12.49
CA GLY A 31 8.19 -1.37 11.52
C GLY A 31 9.36 -1.17 10.55
N VAL A 32 9.46 0.02 9.95
CA VAL A 32 10.56 0.39 9.03
C VAL A 32 11.90 0.48 9.76
N ASP A 33 11.94 1.11 10.95
CA ASP A 33 13.16 1.19 11.75
C ASP A 33 13.71 -0.20 12.12
N ASN A 34 12.82 -1.14 12.43
CA ASN A 34 13.19 -2.51 12.75
C ASN A 34 13.73 -3.31 11.56
N GLU A 35 13.34 -2.96 10.33
CA GLU A 35 13.95 -3.51 9.12
C GLU A 35 15.40 -3.01 8.95
N LEU A 36 15.68 -1.77 9.37
CA LEU A 36 16.94 -1.05 9.16
C LEU A 36 17.94 -1.20 10.31
N ARG A 37 18.13 -2.44 10.77
CA ARG A 37 19.02 -2.75 11.92
C ARG A 37 20.49 -2.98 11.55
N ASP A 38 20.85 -2.87 10.28
CA ASP A 38 22.24 -3.03 9.86
C ASP A 38 23.10 -1.80 10.22
N LYS A 39 24.42 -2.01 10.33
CA LYS A 39 25.37 -0.99 10.78
C LYS A 39 25.46 0.19 9.81
N GLU A 40 25.33 -0.06 8.51
CA GLU A 40 25.43 0.96 7.47
C GLU A 40 24.20 1.87 7.49
N SER A 41 22.99 1.29 7.54
CA SER A 41 21.73 2.03 7.63
C SER A 41 21.69 2.93 8.86
N ARG A 42 22.14 2.46 10.03
CA ARG A 42 22.19 3.28 11.25
C ARG A 42 23.14 4.47 11.14
N GLU A 43 24.30 4.28 10.50
CA GLU A 43 25.26 5.35 10.28
C GLU A 43 24.70 6.39 9.29
N ILE A 44 24.03 5.94 8.22
CA ILE A 44 23.34 6.80 7.26
C ILE A 44 22.23 7.60 7.94
N ILE A 45 21.40 6.95 8.77
CA ILE A 45 20.31 7.60 9.52
C ILE A 45 20.88 8.73 10.39
N GLY A 46 21.91 8.44 11.19
CA GLY A 46 22.52 9.43 12.09
C GLY A 46 23.18 10.61 11.37
N GLN A 47 23.70 10.41 10.15
CA GLN A 47 24.36 11.48 9.39
C GLN A 47 23.40 12.30 8.53
N LYS A 48 22.46 11.66 7.83
CA LYS A 48 21.58 12.32 6.85
C LYS A 48 20.22 12.72 7.39
N TYR A 49 19.72 12.01 8.39
CA TYR A 49 18.34 12.16 8.86
C TYR A 49 18.33 12.62 10.31
N VAL A 50 18.99 13.75 10.59
CA VAL A 50 19.21 14.29 11.94
C VAL A 50 17.89 14.53 12.69
N ASN A 51 16.83 14.89 11.97
CA ASN A 51 15.49 15.15 12.51
C ASN A 51 14.52 13.97 12.28
N LEU A 52 15.02 12.74 12.14
CA LEU A 52 14.18 11.54 12.04
C LEU A 52 13.48 11.24 13.37
N LYS A 53 12.16 11.10 13.30
CA LYS A 53 11.28 10.75 14.42
C LYS A 53 10.58 9.43 14.09
N VAL A 54 10.70 8.47 14.99
CA VAL A 54 9.95 7.22 14.91
C VAL A 54 8.61 7.41 15.59
N ARG A 55 7.52 7.25 14.84
CA ARG A 55 6.14 7.39 15.32
C ARG A 55 5.27 6.32 14.66
N ASN A 56 4.50 5.59 15.46
CA ASN A 56 3.49 4.68 14.93
C ASN A 56 2.14 5.40 14.79
N PRO A 57 1.33 5.04 13.78
CA PRO A 57 0.00 5.61 13.59
C PRO A 57 -0.99 5.08 14.66
N SER A 58 -2.12 5.78 14.80
CA SER A 58 -3.26 5.29 15.57
C SER A 58 -3.98 4.13 14.87
N GLU A 59 -4.64 3.29 15.68
CA GLU A 59 -5.46 2.17 15.19
C GLU A 59 -6.61 2.64 14.28
N GLU A 60 -7.14 3.84 14.52
CA GLU A 60 -8.23 4.41 13.71
C GLU A 60 -7.75 4.67 12.27
N SER A 61 -6.57 5.28 12.12
CA SER A 61 -5.97 5.55 10.82
C SER A 61 -5.65 4.26 10.07
N ILE A 62 -5.08 3.26 10.76
CA ILE A 62 -4.83 1.93 10.17
C ILE A 62 -6.14 1.33 9.64
N ARG A 63 -7.23 1.39 10.41
CA ARG A 63 -8.54 0.88 9.99
C ARG A 63 -9.05 1.60 8.74
N LYS A 64 -8.98 2.94 8.69
CA LYS A 64 -9.39 3.73 7.52
C LYS A 64 -8.63 3.33 6.26
N ILE A 65 -7.29 3.20 6.36
CA ILE A 65 -6.47 2.77 5.23
C ILE A 65 -6.83 1.35 4.77
N ARG A 66 -7.07 0.42 5.70
CA ARG A 66 -7.48 -0.95 5.35
C ARG A 66 -8.81 -1.00 4.63
N GLU A 67 -9.80 -0.23 5.08
CA GLU A 67 -11.10 -0.11 4.41
C GLU A 67 -10.91 0.39 2.97
N PHE A 68 -10.11 1.44 2.77
CA PHE A 68 -9.79 1.94 1.44
C PHE A 68 -9.10 0.90 0.53
N LEU A 69 -8.19 0.08 1.09
CA LEU A 69 -7.47 -0.95 0.34
C LEU A 69 -8.35 -2.12 -0.08
N ILE A 70 -9.39 -2.45 0.69
CA ILE A 70 -10.36 -3.49 0.36
C ILE A 70 -11.06 -3.14 -0.96
N ASP A 71 -11.49 -1.89 -1.12
CA ASP A 71 -12.16 -1.42 -2.33
C ASP A 71 -11.24 -1.43 -3.55
N LYS A 72 -9.96 -1.06 -3.36
CA LYS A 72 -8.95 -1.06 -4.43
C LYS A 72 -8.36 -2.45 -4.74
N LYS A 73 -8.71 -3.48 -3.95
CA LYS A 73 -8.13 -4.84 -4.04
C LYS A 73 -6.59 -4.78 -4.07
N SER A 74 -6.00 -3.90 -3.28
CA SER A 74 -4.55 -3.71 -3.20
C SER A 74 -3.96 -4.53 -2.06
N ASN A 75 -2.77 -5.09 -2.27
CA ASN A 75 -2.07 -5.90 -1.29
C ASN A 75 -0.80 -5.16 -0.87
N LEU A 76 -0.93 -4.27 0.10
CA LEU A 76 0.20 -3.66 0.80
C LEU A 76 0.59 -4.55 1.98
N SER A 77 1.86 -4.50 2.38
CA SER A 77 2.31 -5.20 3.61
C SER A 77 1.77 -4.50 4.87
N CYS A 78 1.83 -5.15 6.03
CA CYS A 78 1.43 -4.52 7.29
C CYS A 78 2.25 -3.25 7.57
N VAL A 79 3.56 -3.29 7.32
CA VAL A 79 4.48 -2.15 7.48
C VAL A 79 4.11 -1.01 6.52
N ASP A 80 3.79 -1.34 5.25
CA ASP A 80 3.35 -0.32 4.28
C ASP A 80 2.01 0.32 4.69
N ILE A 81 1.08 -0.46 5.24
CA ILE A 81 -0.20 0.04 5.74
C ILE A 81 0.02 1.00 6.91
N GLU A 82 0.89 0.65 7.87
CA GLU A 82 1.26 1.51 8.99
C GLU A 82 1.90 2.81 8.49
N LEU A 83 2.80 2.73 7.52
CA LEU A 83 3.49 3.89 6.98
C LEU A 83 2.53 4.84 6.23
N VAL A 84 1.61 4.30 5.43
CA VAL A 84 0.55 5.09 4.78
C VAL A 84 -0.40 5.70 5.81
N ALA A 85 -0.76 4.96 6.86
CA ALA A 85 -1.60 5.48 7.94
C ALA A 85 -0.91 6.61 8.71
N LEU A 86 0.40 6.49 8.96
CA LEU A 86 1.19 7.57 9.58
C LEU A 86 1.21 8.81 8.70
N PHE A 87 1.44 8.63 7.39
CA PHE A 87 1.40 9.74 6.44
C PHE A 87 0.03 10.43 6.43
N TYR A 88 -1.05 9.66 6.43
CA TYR A 88 -2.41 10.18 6.52
C TYR A 88 -2.62 11.04 7.78
N GLU A 89 -2.16 10.59 8.95
CA GLU A 89 -2.27 11.39 10.19
C GLU A 89 -1.51 12.71 10.12
N ILE A 90 -0.24 12.66 9.73
CA ILE A 90 0.60 13.86 9.65
C ILE A 90 0.02 14.84 8.63
N HIS A 91 -0.51 14.33 7.51
CA HIS A 91 -1.20 15.15 6.52
C HIS A 91 -2.40 15.89 7.13
N ARG A 92 -3.24 15.19 7.89
CA ARG A 92 -4.41 15.78 8.57
C ARG A 92 -4.02 16.80 9.63
N GLU A 93 -3.00 16.50 10.44
CA GLU A 93 -2.47 17.44 11.44
C GLU A 93 -1.97 18.73 10.77
N VAL A 94 -1.25 18.60 9.66
CA VAL A 94 -0.76 19.76 8.89
C VAL A 94 -1.89 20.54 8.21
N GLU A 95 -2.91 19.86 7.67
CA GLU A 95 -4.10 20.53 7.12
C GLU A 95 -4.83 21.34 8.20
N GLU A 96 -4.95 20.82 9.42
CA GLU A 96 -5.55 21.51 10.55
C GLU A 96 -4.70 22.70 11.00
N GLU A 97 -3.37 22.54 11.09
CA GLU A 97 -2.43 23.62 11.41
C GLU A 97 -2.42 24.74 10.37
N ASN A 98 -2.56 24.40 9.08
CA ASN A 98 -2.60 25.37 7.99
C ASN A 98 -3.87 26.23 8.00
N GLY A 99 -4.90 25.84 8.78
CA GLY A 99 -6.19 26.51 8.85
C GLY A 99 -7.10 26.09 7.70
N GLN A 100 -8.12 25.30 8.02
CA GLN A 100 -9.23 25.05 7.09
C GLN A 100 -9.93 26.39 6.83
N ASP A 101 -9.82 26.90 5.60
CA ASP A 101 -10.47 28.13 5.08
C ASP A 101 -9.70 29.46 5.17
N GLU A 102 -8.41 29.47 5.54
CA GLU A 102 -7.60 30.68 5.36
C GLU A 102 -7.21 30.88 3.89
N TRP A 103 -7.48 32.07 3.34
CA TRP A 103 -7.00 32.42 2.00
C TRP A 103 -5.47 32.46 1.98
N ILE A 104 -4.87 31.84 0.96
CA ILE A 104 -3.43 31.93 0.74
C ILE A 104 -3.10 33.34 0.26
N THR A 105 -2.43 34.12 1.10
CA THR A 105 -1.93 35.46 0.81
C THR A 105 -0.41 35.43 0.58
N ALA A 106 0.14 36.51 0.05
CA ALA A 106 1.58 36.70 -0.06
C ALA A 106 2.30 36.71 1.30
N GLU A 107 1.56 36.80 2.41
CA GLU A 107 2.10 36.89 3.77
C GLU A 107 2.09 35.54 4.49
N ASN A 108 1.12 34.66 4.20
CA ASN A 108 1.00 33.34 4.84
C ASN A 108 1.52 32.17 4.00
N TYR A 109 1.75 32.32 2.68
CA TYR A 109 2.18 31.20 1.82
C TYR A 109 3.46 30.50 2.30
N ARG A 110 4.37 31.23 2.97
CA ARG A 110 5.61 30.68 3.53
C ARG A 110 5.40 29.87 4.80
N LYS A 111 4.23 29.99 5.44
CA LYS A 111 3.86 29.26 6.66
C LYS A 111 3.15 27.95 6.35
N ILE A 112 2.60 27.81 5.13
CA ILE A 112 1.90 26.60 4.68
C ILE A 112 2.87 25.43 4.64
N LYS A 113 2.65 24.46 5.51
CA LYS A 113 3.45 23.23 5.51
C LYS A 113 2.87 22.25 4.51
N ASN A 114 3.74 21.48 3.86
CA ASN A 114 3.35 20.38 2.98
C ASN A 114 3.97 19.08 3.47
N VAL A 115 3.20 18.00 3.40
CA VAL A 115 3.68 16.66 3.77
C VAL A 115 3.99 15.88 2.50
N VAL A 116 5.15 15.25 2.43
CA VAL A 116 5.59 14.48 1.27
C VAL A 116 6.00 13.09 1.70
N MET A 117 5.52 12.07 1.01
CA MET A 117 5.97 10.71 1.17
C MET A 117 7.06 10.40 0.15
N HIS A 118 8.25 10.07 0.65
CA HIS A 118 9.33 9.54 -0.18
C HIS A 118 9.26 8.02 -0.18
N THR A 119 8.81 7.49 -1.32
CA THR A 119 8.74 6.05 -1.60
C THR A 119 8.84 5.84 -3.10
N ASP A 120 9.42 4.71 -3.49
CA ASP A 120 9.42 4.24 -4.87
C ASP A 120 8.47 3.06 -5.09
N ASP A 121 7.73 2.65 -4.06
CA ASP A 121 6.73 1.61 -4.19
C ASP A 121 5.47 2.15 -4.88
N ASN A 122 5.18 1.64 -6.07
CA ASN A 122 4.01 2.05 -6.85
C ASN A 122 2.68 1.68 -6.17
N GLY A 123 2.67 0.66 -5.32
CA GLY A 123 1.52 0.31 -4.48
C GLY A 123 1.23 1.40 -3.46
N ILE A 124 2.24 1.89 -2.74
CA ILE A 124 2.10 3.02 -1.82
C ILE A 124 1.68 4.28 -2.59
N ARG A 125 2.40 4.64 -3.64
CA ARG A 125 2.11 5.85 -4.45
C ARG A 125 0.67 5.84 -4.99
N GLY A 126 0.20 4.70 -5.49
CA GLY A 126 -1.18 4.57 -5.99
C GLY A 126 -2.24 4.67 -4.90
N VAL A 127 -1.92 4.31 -3.65
CA VAL A 127 -2.83 4.48 -2.51
C VAL A 127 -2.91 5.95 -2.11
N LEU A 128 -1.78 6.66 -2.02
CA LEU A 128 -1.75 8.09 -1.72
C LEU A 128 -2.51 8.92 -2.77
N ASP A 129 -2.33 8.56 -4.04
CA ASP A 129 -3.01 9.18 -5.17
C ASP A 129 -4.53 8.97 -5.08
N GLY A 130 -4.95 7.73 -4.83
CA GLY A 130 -6.36 7.40 -4.68
C GLY A 130 -7.02 8.01 -3.42
N LEU A 131 -6.23 8.38 -2.41
CA LEU A 131 -6.68 9.14 -1.23
C LEU A 131 -6.64 10.67 -1.47
N GLY A 132 -6.08 11.13 -2.59
CA GLY A 132 -5.93 12.56 -2.89
C GLY A 132 -4.85 13.26 -2.08
N LEU A 133 -3.90 12.52 -1.48
CA LEU A 133 -2.87 13.09 -0.60
C LEU A 133 -1.56 13.42 -1.31
N GLN A 134 -1.23 12.67 -2.36
CA GLN A 134 -0.03 12.92 -3.16
C GLN A 134 -0.20 12.38 -4.57
N GLU A 135 -0.08 13.25 -5.57
CA GLU A 135 -0.13 12.85 -6.97
C GLU A 135 1.05 11.93 -7.32
N SER A 136 0.72 10.76 -7.85
CA SER A 136 1.71 9.74 -8.19
C SER A 136 2.24 9.87 -9.61
N GLY A 137 1.46 10.49 -10.52
CA GLY A 137 1.68 10.47 -11.96
C GLY A 137 1.50 9.08 -12.59
N LEU A 138 0.98 8.11 -11.84
CA LEU A 138 0.72 6.76 -12.32
C LEU A 138 -0.68 6.71 -12.96
N SER A 139 -0.82 5.99 -14.06
CA SER A 139 -2.14 5.68 -14.61
C SER A 139 -2.91 4.82 -13.59
N ASP A 140 -4.16 5.17 -13.29
CA ASP A 140 -5.07 4.43 -12.42
C ASP A 140 -5.08 2.93 -12.74
N LYS A 141 -4.26 2.18 -12.02
CA LYS A 141 -4.12 0.75 -12.18
C LYS A 141 -4.91 0.06 -11.08
N TYR A 142 -5.93 -0.66 -11.48
CA TYR A 142 -6.76 -1.48 -10.58
C TYR A 142 -6.61 -2.95 -10.96
N TYR A 143 -7.12 -3.83 -10.10
CA TYR A 143 -6.84 -5.26 -10.22
C TYR A 143 -8.13 -6.08 -10.29
N LYS A 144 -8.15 -7.04 -11.22
CA LYS A 144 -9.18 -8.08 -11.32
C LYS A 144 -8.52 -9.46 -11.27
N TYR A 145 -9.34 -10.50 -11.20
CA TYR A 145 -8.88 -11.88 -11.13
C TYR A 145 -9.15 -12.59 -12.45
N ARG A 146 -8.12 -13.16 -13.08
CA ARG A 146 -8.20 -13.87 -14.35
C ARG A 146 -7.79 -15.32 -14.17
N CYS A 147 -8.58 -16.23 -14.73
CA CYS A 147 -8.16 -17.60 -14.95
C CYS A 147 -7.12 -17.64 -16.08
N PHE A 148 -5.90 -18.11 -15.83
CA PHE A 148 -4.89 -18.18 -16.90
C PHE A 148 -5.13 -19.32 -17.89
N THR A 149 -6.06 -20.25 -17.60
CA THR A 149 -6.39 -21.38 -18.47
C THR A 149 -7.56 -21.08 -19.40
N CYS A 150 -8.71 -20.64 -18.84
CA CYS A 150 -9.93 -20.36 -19.62
C CYS A 150 -10.19 -18.86 -19.84
N PHE A 151 -9.29 -18.00 -19.37
CA PHE A 151 -9.29 -16.55 -19.59
C PHE A 151 -10.47 -15.75 -19.04
N ARG A 152 -11.40 -16.39 -18.32
CA ARG A 152 -12.47 -15.66 -17.63
C ARG A 152 -11.91 -14.69 -16.60
N ILE A 153 -12.53 -13.52 -16.56
CA ILE A 153 -12.24 -12.44 -15.63
C ILE A 153 -13.34 -12.43 -14.57
N TYR A 154 -12.94 -12.20 -13.33
CA TYR A 154 -13.76 -12.12 -12.15
C TYR A 154 -13.39 -10.85 -11.39
N GLU A 155 -14.41 -10.21 -10.83
CA GLU A 155 -14.19 -9.08 -9.94
C GLU A 155 -13.74 -9.57 -8.55
N ASP A 156 -14.33 -10.65 -8.04
CA ASP A 156 -14.03 -11.14 -6.70
C ASP A 156 -12.74 -11.96 -6.62
N ASP A 157 -12.07 -11.88 -5.46
CA ASP A 157 -10.95 -12.77 -5.11
C ASP A 157 -11.48 -14.19 -4.86
N ILE A 158 -11.39 -15.03 -5.88
CA ILE A 158 -11.83 -16.42 -5.85
C ILE A 158 -10.63 -17.38 -5.93
N ASP A 159 -10.71 -18.46 -5.18
CA ASP A 159 -9.65 -19.45 -5.11
C ASP A 159 -9.71 -20.45 -6.30
N PHE A 160 -10.93 -20.78 -6.75
CA PHE A 160 -11.22 -21.67 -7.88
C PHE A 160 -11.94 -20.95 -9.02
N CYS A 161 -11.65 -21.32 -10.26
CA CYS A 161 -12.34 -20.76 -11.41
C CYS A 161 -13.76 -21.33 -11.54
N LYS A 162 -14.78 -20.47 -11.41
CA LYS A 162 -16.19 -20.84 -11.56
C LYS A 162 -16.58 -21.44 -12.92
N SER A 163 -15.70 -21.38 -13.93
CA SER A 163 -15.98 -21.94 -15.26
C SER A 163 -15.26 -23.25 -15.56
N CYS A 164 -14.03 -23.43 -15.10
CA CYS A 164 -13.26 -24.66 -15.37
C CYS A 164 -12.99 -25.48 -14.11
N GLY A 165 -13.38 -25.00 -12.93
CA GLY A 165 -13.19 -25.67 -11.63
C GLY A 165 -11.75 -25.65 -11.11
N TYR A 166 -10.76 -25.33 -11.95
CA TYR A 166 -9.36 -25.40 -11.57
C TYR A 166 -8.89 -24.18 -10.76
N LYS A 167 -7.83 -24.40 -9.98
CA LYS A 167 -7.12 -23.43 -9.13
C LYS A 167 -6.15 -22.58 -9.94
N THR A 168 -6.68 -21.89 -10.94
CA THR A 168 -5.91 -21.22 -12.00
C THR A 168 -6.11 -19.71 -11.97
N ILE A 169 -6.58 -19.17 -10.84
CA ILE A 169 -6.93 -17.76 -10.68
C ILE A 169 -5.71 -16.93 -10.30
N THR A 170 -5.47 -15.88 -11.09
CA THR A 170 -4.35 -14.95 -10.94
C THR A 170 -4.83 -13.51 -10.92
N ARG A 171 -4.22 -12.69 -10.07
CA ARG A 171 -4.50 -11.26 -10.03
C ARG A 171 -3.78 -10.57 -11.19
N VAL A 172 -4.51 -9.79 -11.97
CA VAL A 172 -3.99 -9.09 -13.15
C VAL A 172 -4.37 -7.62 -13.06
N GLY A 173 -3.44 -6.73 -13.43
CA GLY A 173 -3.69 -5.30 -13.44
C GLY A 173 -4.44 -4.86 -14.70
N PHE A 174 -5.28 -3.84 -14.57
CA PHE A 174 -6.03 -3.20 -15.64
C PHE A 174 -5.77 -1.69 -15.56
N ILE A 175 -5.80 -1.04 -16.73
CA ILE A 175 -5.73 0.42 -16.87
C ILE A 175 -6.79 0.87 -17.85
N ILE A 176 -7.33 2.07 -17.69
CA ILE A 176 -8.25 2.66 -18.67
C ILE A 176 -7.43 3.49 -19.66
N LYS A 177 -7.47 3.12 -20.94
CA LYS A 177 -6.86 3.89 -22.04
C LYS A 177 -7.94 4.29 -23.01
N ASN A 178 -8.14 5.59 -23.20
CA ASN A 178 -9.15 6.15 -24.11
C ASN A 178 -10.55 5.56 -23.86
N GLY A 179 -10.95 5.42 -22.59
CA GLY A 179 -12.24 4.83 -22.20
C GLY A 179 -12.34 3.31 -22.33
N THR A 180 -11.28 2.62 -22.76
CA THR A 180 -11.25 1.16 -22.90
C THR A 180 -10.41 0.53 -21.78
N GLU A 181 -10.94 -0.50 -21.12
CA GLU A 181 -10.17 -1.30 -20.15
C GLU A 181 -9.10 -2.12 -20.90
N VAL A 182 -7.83 -1.89 -20.57
CA VAL A 182 -6.68 -2.62 -21.12
C VAL A 182 -6.04 -3.46 -20.02
N MET A 183 -5.97 -4.77 -20.24
CA MET A 183 -5.34 -5.72 -19.33
C MET A 183 -3.81 -5.69 -19.44
N CYS A 184 -3.11 -5.55 -18.31
CA CYS A 184 -1.66 -5.53 -18.21
C CYS A 184 -1.10 -6.92 -17.87
N LEU A 185 -0.76 -7.72 -18.89
CA LEU A 185 -0.14 -9.03 -18.71
C LEU A 185 1.37 -8.93 -18.51
N LYS A 186 1.91 -9.72 -17.57
CA LYS A 186 3.36 -9.87 -17.37
C LYS A 186 3.94 -10.75 -18.48
N LYS A 187 4.94 -10.24 -19.21
CA LYS A 187 5.73 -11.05 -20.15
C LYS A 187 6.54 -12.10 -19.37
N GLY A 188 6.54 -13.35 -19.84
CA GLY A 188 7.22 -14.45 -19.13
C GLY A 188 6.56 -14.79 -17.80
N TYR A 189 5.22 -14.79 -17.75
CA TYR A 189 4.49 -15.15 -16.54
C TYR A 189 4.71 -16.64 -16.21
N GLU A 190 5.38 -16.90 -15.07
CA GLU A 190 5.51 -18.22 -14.49
C GLU A 190 4.41 -18.48 -13.48
N GLN A 191 3.72 -19.60 -13.64
CA GLN A 191 2.64 -20.00 -12.76
C GLN A 191 3.21 -20.52 -11.45
N LYS A 192 2.82 -19.88 -10.34
CA LYS A 192 3.07 -20.42 -9.00
C LYS A 192 1.87 -21.25 -8.57
N GLU A 193 2.12 -22.51 -8.22
CA GLU A 193 1.08 -23.38 -7.68
C GLU A 193 0.60 -22.81 -6.33
N LYS A 194 -0.68 -22.44 -6.27
CA LYS A 194 -1.31 -22.07 -5.00
C LYS A 194 -1.71 -23.36 -4.31
N LYS A 195 -1.29 -23.63 -3.07
CA LYS A 195 -1.82 -24.76 -2.29
C LYS A 195 -2.85 -24.25 -1.31
N ILE A 196 -4.04 -24.83 -1.34
CA ILE A 196 -5.12 -24.53 -0.41
C ILE A 196 -5.24 -25.77 0.45
N CYS A 197 -5.04 -25.62 1.76
CA CYS A 197 -5.08 -26.74 2.68
C CYS A 197 -6.18 -26.57 3.72
N ASP A 198 -6.71 -27.68 4.20
CA ASP A 198 -7.59 -27.72 5.36
C ASP A 198 -6.81 -27.46 6.67
N LYS A 199 -7.52 -27.47 7.80
CA LYS A 199 -6.93 -27.28 9.14
C LYS A 199 -5.91 -28.37 9.54
N ASN A 200 -5.93 -29.52 8.87
CA ASN A 200 -5.06 -30.66 9.13
C ASN A 200 -3.87 -30.70 8.13
N GLY A 201 -3.79 -29.75 7.20
CA GLY A 201 -2.75 -29.69 6.18
C GLY A 201 -3.05 -30.47 4.89
N ASN A 202 -4.23 -31.09 4.76
CA ASN A 202 -4.61 -31.80 3.54
C ASN A 202 -5.00 -30.83 2.43
N GLU A 203 -4.57 -31.11 1.20
CA GLU A 203 -4.87 -30.24 0.06
C GLU A 203 -6.34 -30.32 -0.35
N ILE A 204 -6.93 -29.15 -0.58
CA ILE A 204 -8.28 -28.96 -1.07
C ILE A 204 -8.22 -28.79 -2.59
N GLY A 205 -8.71 -29.80 -3.32
CA GLY A 205 -8.64 -29.86 -4.78
C GLY A 205 -9.74 -29.10 -5.51
N CYS A 206 -10.90 -28.84 -4.89
CA CYS A 206 -12.04 -28.18 -5.52
C CYS A 206 -12.95 -27.43 -4.55
N GLU A 207 -13.75 -26.51 -5.11
CA GLU A 207 -14.67 -25.61 -4.41
C GLU A 207 -15.85 -26.34 -3.72
N ASP A 208 -16.30 -27.48 -4.24
CA ASP A 208 -17.53 -28.14 -3.75
C ASP A 208 -17.34 -28.97 -2.48
N THR A 209 -16.12 -29.05 -1.96
CA THR A 209 -15.80 -29.84 -0.76
C THR A 209 -16.33 -29.20 0.52
N VAL A 210 -16.68 -30.02 1.50
CA VAL A 210 -17.07 -29.55 2.84
C VAL A 210 -15.87 -28.86 3.52
N GLU A 211 -14.68 -29.35 3.24
CA GLU A 211 -13.39 -28.83 3.68
C GLU A 211 -13.18 -27.40 3.17
N TYR A 212 -13.47 -27.13 1.89
CA TYR A 212 -13.40 -25.77 1.34
C TYR A 212 -14.38 -24.81 2.01
N LYS A 213 -15.64 -25.25 2.24
CA LYS A 213 -16.64 -24.43 2.94
C LYS A 213 -16.16 -24.04 4.35
N LYS A 214 -15.53 -24.98 5.07
CA LYS A 214 -14.91 -24.73 6.38
C LYS A 214 -13.73 -23.77 6.27
N TYR A 215 -12.85 -23.96 5.27
CA TYR A 215 -11.71 -23.11 4.99
C TYR A 215 -12.12 -21.65 4.74
N ILE A 216 -13.14 -21.40 3.89
CA ILE A 216 -13.63 -20.05 3.62
C ILE A 216 -14.21 -19.39 4.87
N LYS A 217 -14.94 -20.13 5.70
CA LYS A 217 -15.46 -19.62 6.97
C LYS A 217 -14.33 -19.14 7.89
N HIS A 218 -13.23 -19.90 7.96
CA HIS A 218 -12.04 -19.55 8.74
C HIS A 218 -11.22 -18.40 8.13
N LYS A 219 -11.10 -18.36 6.80
CA LYS A 219 -10.43 -17.26 6.07
C LYS A 219 -11.16 -15.94 6.32
N LYS A 220 -12.50 -15.95 6.29
CA LYS A 220 -13.32 -14.77 6.61
C LYS A 220 -13.13 -14.31 8.05
N SER A 221 -13.18 -15.20 9.04
CA SER A 221 -13.01 -14.80 10.45
C SER A 221 -11.64 -14.18 10.71
N LYS A 222 -10.55 -14.70 10.12
CA LYS A 222 -9.22 -14.10 10.23
C LYS A 222 -9.11 -12.73 9.58
N LYS A 223 -9.71 -12.53 8.39
CA LYS A 223 -9.64 -11.24 7.66
C LYS A 223 -10.24 -10.07 8.44
N TYR A 224 -11.21 -10.32 9.33
CA TYR A 224 -11.79 -9.30 10.21
C TYR A 224 -11.00 -9.09 11.51
N LEU A 225 -10.03 -9.95 11.82
CA LEU A 225 -9.23 -9.93 13.05
C LEU A 225 -7.76 -9.52 12.81
N SER A 226 -7.30 -9.51 11.56
CA SER A 226 -5.93 -9.17 11.15
C SER A 226 -5.85 -7.76 10.61
#